data_AF-A0A5B8U8I8-F1
#
_entry.id   AF-A0A5B8U8I8-F1
#
_cell.length_a   1.000
_cell.length_b   1.000
_cell.length_c   1.000
_cell.angle_alpha   90.00
_cell.angle_beta   90.00
_cell.angle_gamma   90.00
#
_symmetry.space_group_name_H-M   'P 1'
#
loop_
_entity.id
_entity.type
_entity.pdbx_description
1 polymer ?
#
loop_
_entity_poly.entity_id
_entity_poly.type
_entity_poly.pdbx_seq_one_letter_code
_entity_poly.pdbx_strand_id
1 'polypeptide(L)'
;MSARAIKTCDEIPEGAWGVRHRPCGERWPASVFDDDSSPTDPPWDGSGALRCPSCESRGVVGYGGFVVVARGSLPAALDRSYSQVPDALWDHGAALGLTANERDLALLLWRFQRGKPFAYPAIETLVERTGLSDSTVRRTAKALEARCLLTVRRGVHRDGQRLANEYDVGPLWDALAAVVEGRDVPTCRSERPVATGHSDRQLAVTETAQVEPEQVQPEQVELPAEGRAEPDTLHDLVESEVEPYSPPFVVAAPIYRRYRRRPRKLPARYVPPRRRATADGPHADVVLSPAAQVQMDGIMLRRKIAAERRSA
;
A
#
# COMPACT_ATOMS: atom_id res chain seq x y z
N MET A 1 9.81 -13.89 -24.91
CA MET A 1 9.31 -15.27 -24.83
C MET A 1 7.80 -15.24 -25.01
N SER A 2 7.25 -15.89 -26.03
CA SER A 2 5.79 -15.95 -26.24
C SER A 2 5.18 -16.95 -25.27
N ALA A 3 4.26 -16.52 -24.41
CA ALA A 3 3.55 -17.41 -23.50
C ALA A 3 2.79 -18.50 -24.29
N ARG A 4 3.10 -19.77 -23.99
CA ARG A 4 2.41 -20.95 -24.54
C ARG A 4 0.94 -20.90 -24.09
N ALA A 5 0.05 -21.16 -25.04
CA ALA A 5 -1.37 -21.34 -24.73
C ALA A 5 -1.58 -22.74 -24.15
N ILE A 6 -2.35 -22.84 -23.07
CA ILE A 6 -2.85 -24.08 -22.48
C ILE A 6 -4.36 -24.21 -22.75
N LYS A 7 -4.84 -25.44 -22.73
CA LYS A 7 -6.23 -25.82 -23.06
C LYS A 7 -6.90 -26.65 -21.98
N THR A 8 -6.13 -27.33 -21.14
CA THR A 8 -6.67 -28.19 -20.08
C THR A 8 -6.08 -27.82 -18.73
N CYS A 9 -6.77 -28.19 -17.64
CA CYS A 9 -6.32 -27.97 -16.27
C CYS A 9 -4.98 -28.67 -16.00
N ASP A 10 -4.76 -29.87 -16.55
CA ASP A 10 -3.52 -30.64 -16.38
C ASP A 10 -2.28 -29.97 -17.00
N GLU A 11 -2.47 -29.00 -17.90
CA GLU A 11 -1.37 -28.22 -18.47
C GLU A 11 -0.95 -27.04 -17.57
N ILE A 12 -1.62 -26.81 -16.44
CA ILE A 12 -1.26 -25.79 -15.46
C ILE A 12 -0.08 -26.35 -14.64
N PRO A 13 1.13 -25.77 -14.73
CA PRO A 13 2.27 -26.28 -13.98
C PRO A 13 2.07 -26.06 -12.48
N GLU A 14 2.53 -27.01 -11.68
CA GLU A 14 2.58 -26.88 -10.22
C GLU A 14 3.27 -25.56 -9.82
N GLY A 15 2.66 -24.83 -8.90
CA GLY A 15 3.15 -23.50 -8.47
C GLY A 15 2.79 -22.33 -9.39
N ALA A 16 2.03 -22.55 -10.47
CA ALA A 16 1.38 -21.46 -11.18
C ALA A 16 0.51 -20.64 -10.22
N TRP A 17 0.45 -19.31 -10.40
CA TRP A 17 -0.51 -18.52 -9.66
C TRP A 17 -1.94 -18.76 -10.16
N GLY A 18 -2.09 -19.12 -11.43
CA GLY A 18 -3.36 -19.39 -12.06
C GLY A 18 -3.29 -19.28 -13.58
N VAL A 19 -4.43 -19.07 -14.21
CA VAL A 19 -4.57 -18.95 -15.66
C VAL A 19 -5.22 -17.62 -16.04
N ARG A 20 -4.88 -17.12 -17.22
CA ARG A 20 -5.53 -15.93 -17.81
C ARG A 20 -6.04 -16.26 -19.20
N HIS A 21 -7.31 -15.97 -19.47
CA HIS A 21 -7.86 -16.14 -20.80
C HIS A 21 -7.32 -15.03 -21.72
N ARG A 22 -6.62 -15.41 -22.80
CA ARG A 22 -5.91 -14.45 -23.67
C ARG A 22 -6.84 -13.43 -24.36
N PRO A 23 -8.04 -13.77 -24.86
CA PRO A 23 -8.93 -12.82 -25.52
C PRO A 23 -9.55 -11.75 -24.60
N CYS A 24 -10.06 -12.13 -23.42
CA CYS A 24 -10.75 -11.20 -22.52
C CYS A 24 -9.86 -10.67 -21.39
N GLY A 25 -8.75 -11.35 -21.08
CA GLY A 25 -7.82 -10.96 -20.01
C GLY A 25 -8.26 -11.37 -18.61
N GLU A 26 -9.40 -12.04 -18.47
CA GLU A 26 -9.92 -12.57 -17.21
C GLU A 26 -8.97 -13.61 -16.61
N ARG A 27 -8.87 -13.64 -15.29
CA ARG A 27 -7.88 -14.40 -14.53
C ARG A 27 -8.56 -15.28 -13.49
N TRP A 28 -8.09 -16.51 -13.35
CA TRP A 28 -8.53 -17.45 -12.33
C TRP A 28 -7.30 -17.95 -11.57
N PRO A 29 -7.27 -17.82 -10.23
CA PRO A 29 -6.15 -18.33 -9.45
C PRO A 29 -6.12 -19.86 -9.45
N ALA A 30 -4.94 -20.44 -9.23
CA ALA A 30 -4.70 -21.89 -9.20
C ALA A 30 -5.57 -22.59 -8.14
N SER A 31 -5.85 -21.91 -7.03
CA SER A 31 -6.72 -22.41 -5.96
C SER A 31 -8.16 -22.71 -6.41
N VAL A 32 -8.61 -22.13 -7.54
CA VAL A 32 -9.93 -22.46 -8.08
C VAL A 32 -9.93 -23.88 -8.67
N PHE A 33 -8.77 -24.43 -9.03
CA PHE A 33 -8.64 -25.78 -9.61
C PHE A 33 -8.37 -26.87 -8.56
N ASP A 34 -8.10 -26.50 -7.31
CA ASP A 34 -7.69 -27.42 -6.23
C ASP A 34 -8.88 -27.96 -5.41
N ASP A 35 -10.08 -27.39 -5.55
CA ASP A 35 -11.23 -27.70 -4.70
C ASP A 35 -12.35 -28.39 -5.50
N ASP A 36 -12.71 -29.62 -5.11
CA ASP A 36 -13.92 -30.32 -5.60
C ASP A 36 -15.21 -29.57 -5.21
N SER A 37 -15.12 -28.65 -4.23
CA SER A 37 -16.17 -27.73 -3.82
C SER A 37 -16.25 -26.54 -4.78
N SER A 38 -16.52 -26.84 -6.05
CA SER A 38 -16.45 -25.89 -7.16
C SER A 38 -17.22 -24.58 -6.88
N PRO A 39 -16.66 -23.40 -7.26
CA PRO A 39 -17.48 -22.20 -7.45
C PRO A 39 -18.57 -22.46 -8.50
N THR A 40 -19.63 -21.66 -8.49
CA THR A 40 -20.82 -21.87 -9.34
C THR A 40 -20.53 -21.82 -10.84
N ASP A 41 -19.39 -21.24 -11.26
CA ASP A 41 -18.97 -21.11 -12.66
C ASP A 41 -17.44 -21.24 -12.80
N PRO A 42 -16.87 -22.45 -12.73
CA PRO A 42 -15.44 -22.65 -12.90
C PRO A 42 -15.03 -22.43 -14.36
N PRO A 43 -13.76 -22.04 -14.64
CA PRO A 43 -13.27 -21.92 -16.01
C PRO A 43 -12.97 -23.28 -16.66
N TRP A 44 -13.67 -24.36 -16.31
CA TRP A 44 -13.58 -25.66 -16.98
C TRP A 44 -14.95 -26.33 -17.05
N ASP A 45 -15.15 -27.20 -18.04
CA ASP A 45 -16.46 -27.82 -18.34
C ASP A 45 -16.67 -29.21 -17.71
N GLY A 46 -15.98 -29.50 -16.61
CA GLY A 46 -15.95 -30.82 -15.98
C GLY A 46 -15.16 -31.89 -16.75
N SER A 47 -14.84 -31.69 -18.03
CA SER A 47 -13.96 -32.58 -18.81
C SER A 47 -12.46 -32.29 -18.63
N GLY A 48 -12.14 -31.29 -17.79
CA GLY A 48 -10.79 -30.75 -17.62
C GLY A 48 -10.38 -29.75 -18.70
N ALA A 49 -11.24 -29.47 -19.70
CA ALA A 49 -10.99 -28.45 -20.71
C ALA A 49 -11.32 -27.06 -20.17
N LEU A 50 -10.41 -26.10 -20.37
CA LEU A 50 -10.58 -24.72 -19.92
C LEU A 50 -11.57 -23.96 -20.81
N ARG A 51 -12.55 -23.31 -20.20
CA ARG A 51 -13.55 -22.42 -20.80
C ARG A 51 -13.61 -21.10 -20.08
N CYS A 52 -13.88 -20.03 -20.80
CA CYS A 52 -14.04 -18.70 -20.20
C CYS A 52 -15.53 -18.36 -20.16
N PRO A 53 -16.18 -18.39 -18.99
CA PRO A 53 -17.62 -18.11 -18.86
C PRO A 53 -18.00 -16.75 -19.44
N SER A 54 -17.16 -15.73 -19.26
CA SER A 54 -17.38 -14.37 -19.81
C SER A 54 -17.31 -14.30 -21.34
N CYS A 55 -16.57 -15.19 -22.00
CA CYS A 55 -16.53 -15.24 -23.47
C CYS A 55 -17.64 -16.12 -24.03
N GLU A 56 -17.95 -17.23 -23.36
CA GLU A 56 -19.03 -18.13 -23.72
C GLU A 56 -20.40 -17.44 -23.64
N SER A 57 -20.66 -16.71 -22.55
CA SER A 57 -21.87 -15.87 -22.39
C SER A 57 -22.02 -14.78 -23.47
N ARG A 58 -20.92 -14.37 -24.11
CA ARG A 58 -20.93 -13.38 -25.20
C ARG A 58 -21.04 -14.00 -26.59
N GLY A 59 -21.22 -15.32 -26.69
CA GLY A 59 -21.23 -16.04 -27.97
C GLY A 59 -19.89 -15.99 -28.71
N VAL A 60 -18.80 -15.65 -28.01
CA VAL A 60 -17.45 -15.69 -28.59
C VAL A 60 -17.02 -17.15 -28.58
N VAL A 61 -17.43 -17.88 -29.62
CA VAL A 61 -17.10 -19.29 -29.81
C VAL A 61 -15.61 -19.39 -30.11
N GLY A 62 -14.82 -19.66 -29.08
CA GLY A 62 -13.40 -19.86 -29.24
C GLY A 62 -12.79 -20.24 -27.91
N TYR A 63 -12.19 -21.43 -27.87
CA TYR A 63 -11.19 -21.84 -26.90
C TYR A 63 -9.99 -20.89 -27.04
N GLY A 64 -10.14 -19.65 -26.59
CA GLY A 64 -9.07 -18.67 -26.58
C GLY A 64 -7.98 -19.22 -25.69
N GLY A 65 -6.80 -19.46 -26.25
CA GLY A 65 -5.72 -20.09 -25.50
C GLY A 65 -5.52 -19.42 -24.14
N PHE A 66 -5.65 -20.19 -23.07
CA PHE A 66 -5.35 -19.70 -21.73
C PHE A 66 -3.84 -19.58 -21.63
N VAL A 67 -3.35 -18.59 -20.90
CA VAL A 67 -1.92 -18.50 -20.61
C VAL A 67 -1.73 -18.68 -19.13
N VAL A 68 -0.76 -19.51 -18.75
CA VAL A 68 -0.35 -19.66 -17.36
C VAL A 68 0.14 -18.31 -16.87
N VAL A 69 -0.48 -17.83 -15.80
CA VAL A 69 0.06 -16.71 -15.03
C VAL A 69 1.04 -17.33 -14.05
N ALA A 70 2.29 -17.44 -14.49
CA ALA A 70 3.35 -17.74 -13.57
C ALA A 70 3.41 -16.59 -12.56
N ARG A 71 3.37 -16.92 -11.26
CA ARG A 71 4.12 -16.09 -10.33
C ARG A 71 5.54 -16.13 -10.88
N GLY A 72 6.14 -14.99 -11.24
CA GLY A 72 7.59 -14.97 -11.31
C GLY A 72 8.05 -15.56 -9.98
N SER A 73 8.69 -16.74 -10.00
CA SER A 73 8.86 -17.51 -8.78
C SER A 73 9.63 -16.64 -7.81
N LEU A 74 8.92 -16.13 -6.81
CA LEU A 74 9.60 -15.52 -5.69
C LEU A 74 10.47 -16.63 -5.10
N PRO A 75 11.71 -16.31 -4.67
CA PRO A 75 12.49 -17.27 -3.90
C PRO A 75 11.61 -17.89 -2.81
N ALA A 76 11.73 -19.19 -2.54
CA ALA A 76 10.88 -19.90 -1.57
C ALA A 76 10.81 -19.20 -0.19
N ALA A 77 11.89 -18.52 0.20
CA ALA A 77 11.94 -17.69 1.40
C ALA A 77 10.90 -16.55 1.45
N LEU A 78 10.48 -16.04 0.29
CA LEU A 78 9.54 -14.94 0.16
C LEU A 78 8.09 -15.38 -0.11
N ASP A 79 7.88 -16.65 -0.44
CA ASP A 79 6.54 -17.16 -0.78
C ASP A 79 5.57 -17.12 0.43
N ARG A 80 6.10 -17.17 1.65
CA ARG A 80 5.30 -17.03 2.88
C ARG A 80 5.21 -15.59 3.40
N SER A 81 6.03 -14.67 2.88
CA SER A 81 6.20 -13.32 3.45
C SER A 81 5.79 -12.19 2.52
N TYR A 82 5.21 -12.48 1.36
CA TYR A 82 4.69 -11.44 0.48
C TYR A 82 3.26 -11.02 0.89
N SER A 83 2.99 -9.74 0.75
CA SER A 83 1.64 -9.20 0.83
C SER A 83 1.24 -8.82 -0.60
N GLN A 84 0.14 -9.36 -1.11
CA GLN A 84 -0.41 -8.83 -2.36
C GLN A 84 -0.73 -7.36 -2.14
N VAL A 85 -0.40 -6.50 -3.10
CA VAL A 85 -0.71 -5.08 -3.06
C VAL A 85 -1.75 -4.83 -4.15
N PRO A 86 -2.89 -4.18 -3.86
CA PRO A 86 -3.88 -3.89 -4.89
C PRO A 86 -3.31 -2.90 -5.91
N ASP A 87 -3.26 -3.30 -7.19
CA ASP A 87 -2.79 -2.44 -8.29
C ASP A 87 -3.51 -1.09 -8.30
N ALA A 88 -4.80 -1.07 -7.94
CA ALA A 88 -5.60 0.15 -7.85
C ALA A 88 -5.00 1.20 -6.89
N LEU A 89 -4.43 0.79 -5.75
CA LEU A 89 -3.78 1.72 -4.82
C LEU A 89 -2.51 2.33 -5.43
N TRP A 90 -1.78 1.54 -6.23
CA TRP A 90 -0.56 1.99 -6.91
C TRP A 90 -0.89 2.97 -8.03
N ASP A 91 -1.82 2.60 -8.88
CA ASP A 91 -2.15 3.32 -10.11
C ASP A 91 -3.00 4.55 -9.83
N HIS A 92 -3.87 4.50 -8.81
CA HIS A 92 -4.85 5.55 -8.54
C HIS A 92 -4.69 6.25 -7.18
N GLY A 93 -3.76 5.80 -6.32
CA GLY A 93 -3.55 6.44 -5.02
C GLY A 93 -3.19 7.94 -5.13
N ALA A 94 -2.45 8.34 -6.16
CA ALA A 94 -2.13 9.74 -6.42
C ALA A 94 -3.36 10.59 -6.76
N ALA A 95 -4.38 10.00 -7.42
CA ALA A 95 -5.63 10.71 -7.73
C ALA A 95 -6.46 11.01 -6.47
N LEU A 96 -6.29 10.21 -5.40
CA LEU A 96 -6.83 10.49 -4.07
C LEU A 96 -5.95 11.46 -3.25
N GLY A 97 -4.88 11.99 -3.84
CA GLY A 97 -3.92 12.85 -3.17
C GLY A 97 -3.10 12.12 -2.09
N LEU A 98 -2.95 10.80 -2.17
CA LEU A 98 -2.14 10.05 -1.20
C LEU A 98 -0.65 10.29 -1.43
N THR A 99 0.05 10.58 -0.33
CA THR A 99 1.52 10.61 -0.30
C THR A 99 2.11 9.19 -0.26
N ALA A 100 3.44 9.05 -0.32
CA ALA A 100 4.09 7.75 -0.14
C ALA A 100 3.83 7.17 1.26
N ASN A 101 4.07 7.95 2.32
CA ASN A 101 3.87 7.52 3.71
C ASN A 101 2.42 7.10 4.00
N GLU A 102 1.45 7.78 3.39
CA GLU A 102 0.03 7.43 3.54
C GLU A 102 -0.32 6.13 2.83
N ARG A 103 0.24 5.87 1.65
CA ARG A 103 0.10 4.58 0.96
C ARG A 103 0.72 3.45 1.77
N ASP A 104 1.92 3.65 2.28
CA ASP A 104 2.63 2.64 3.08
C ASP A 104 1.87 2.31 4.37
N LEU A 105 1.37 3.33 5.06
CA LEU A 105 0.55 3.13 6.26
C LEU A 105 -0.76 2.41 5.93
N ALA A 106 -1.46 2.80 4.87
CA ALA A 106 -2.72 2.16 4.46
C ALA A 106 -2.54 0.68 4.12
N LEU A 107 -1.46 0.32 3.43
CA LEU A 107 -1.13 -1.09 3.14
C LEU A 107 -0.85 -1.90 4.38
N LEU A 108 -0.10 -1.31 5.32
CA LEU A 108 0.22 -1.98 6.56
C LEU A 108 -1.06 -2.25 7.36
N LEU A 109 -1.93 -1.24 7.49
CA LEU A 109 -3.23 -1.38 8.15
C LEU A 109 -4.10 -2.44 7.46
N TRP A 110 -4.18 -2.43 6.13
CA TRP A 110 -4.92 -3.44 5.38
C TRP A 110 -4.35 -4.85 5.57
N ARG A 111 -3.02 -5.00 5.65
CA ARG A 111 -2.39 -6.27 6.00
C ARG A 111 -2.83 -6.76 7.38
N PHE A 112 -2.96 -5.88 8.38
CA PHE A 112 -3.47 -6.22 9.71
C PHE A 112 -4.98 -6.49 9.74
N GLN A 113 -5.76 -5.87 8.86
CA GLN A 113 -7.21 -6.08 8.76
C GLN A 113 -7.58 -7.39 8.05
N ARG A 114 -6.64 -8.11 7.43
CA ARG A 114 -6.94 -9.36 6.69
C ARG A 114 -7.78 -10.34 7.51
N GLY A 115 -8.97 -10.66 7.00
CA GLY A 115 -9.92 -11.57 7.64
C GLY A 115 -10.65 -10.99 8.86
N LYS A 116 -10.51 -9.69 9.14
CA LYS A 116 -11.05 -9.02 10.33
C LYS A 116 -11.83 -7.76 9.94
N PRO A 117 -12.81 -7.33 10.74
CA PRO A 117 -13.54 -6.09 10.48
C PRO A 117 -12.67 -4.84 10.65
N PHE A 118 -11.68 -4.87 11.55
CA PHE A 118 -10.77 -3.75 11.83
C PHE A 118 -9.34 -4.24 11.98
N ALA A 119 -8.38 -3.33 11.78
CA ALA A 119 -7.00 -3.51 12.18
C ALA A 119 -6.77 -2.96 13.59
N TYR A 120 -6.00 -3.69 14.41
CA TYR A 120 -5.70 -3.33 15.81
C TYR A 120 -4.19 -3.19 16.12
N PRO A 121 -3.33 -2.66 15.24
CA PRO A 121 -1.92 -2.47 15.58
C PRO A 121 -1.75 -1.33 16.58
N ALA A 122 -0.86 -1.51 17.55
CA ALA A 122 -0.38 -0.44 18.39
C ALA A 122 0.43 0.59 17.56
N ILE A 123 0.52 1.84 18.03
CA ILE A 123 1.28 2.87 17.30
C ILE A 123 2.75 2.49 17.23
N GLU A 124 3.31 1.90 18.28
CA GLU A 124 4.68 1.40 18.33
C GLU A 124 4.92 0.35 17.23
N THR A 125 3.97 -0.55 17.00
CA THR A 125 4.03 -1.55 15.92
C THR A 125 4.01 -0.88 14.55
N LEU A 126 3.22 0.18 14.36
CA LEU A 126 3.19 0.93 13.10
C LEU A 126 4.52 1.65 12.86
N VAL A 127 5.11 2.26 13.89
CA VAL A 127 6.43 2.91 13.84
C VAL A 127 7.50 1.91 13.43
N GLU A 128 7.58 0.77 14.11
CA GLU A 128 8.58 -0.27 13.84
C GLU A 128 8.48 -0.79 12.41
N ARG A 129 7.26 -1.07 11.93
CA ARG A 129 7.03 -1.69 10.62
C ARG A 129 7.12 -0.71 9.45
N THR A 130 6.84 0.57 9.67
CA THR A 130 6.95 1.60 8.62
C THR A 130 8.29 2.32 8.61
N GLY A 131 9.05 2.29 9.71
CA GLY A 131 10.25 3.10 9.90
C GLY A 131 9.97 4.60 10.08
N LEU A 132 8.71 5.00 10.22
CA LEU A 132 8.30 6.39 10.43
C LEU A 132 8.33 6.74 11.92
N SER A 133 8.59 8.01 12.26
CA SER A 133 8.46 8.46 13.66
C SER A 133 7.01 8.35 14.17
N ASP A 134 6.84 8.18 15.48
CA ASP A 134 5.51 8.17 16.14
C ASP A 134 4.66 9.40 15.71
N SER A 135 5.27 10.59 15.74
CA SER A 135 4.62 11.83 15.31
C SER A 135 4.19 11.80 13.84
N THR A 136 4.97 11.17 12.96
CA THR A 136 4.64 11.02 11.54
C THR A 136 3.51 10.03 11.36
N VAL A 137 3.54 8.86 12.02
CA VAL A 137 2.45 7.88 11.98
C VAL A 137 1.13 8.51 12.41
N ARG A 138 1.11 9.21 13.55
CA ARG A 138 -0.10 9.90 14.06
C ARG A 138 -0.60 10.97 13.10
N ARG A 139 0.31 11.78 12.53
CA ARG A 139 -0.05 12.83 11.56
C ARG A 139 -0.62 12.23 10.27
N THR A 140 0.01 11.18 9.75
CA THR A 140 -0.42 10.44 8.55
C THR A 140 -1.81 9.82 8.77
N ALA A 141 -2.03 9.12 9.90
CA ALA A 141 -3.34 8.56 10.23
C ALA A 141 -4.42 9.66 10.33
N LYS A 142 -4.11 10.77 11.00
CA LYS A 142 -5.03 11.92 11.12
C LYS A 142 -5.32 12.57 9.76
N ALA A 143 -4.35 12.63 8.84
CA ALA A 143 -4.53 13.16 7.50
C ALA A 143 -5.41 12.25 6.62
N LEU A 144 -5.30 10.94 6.78
CA LEU A 144 -6.19 9.96 6.16
C LEU A 144 -7.62 10.06 6.72
N GLU A 145 -7.74 10.18 8.05
CA GLU A 145 -9.02 10.36 8.75
C GLU A 145 -9.72 11.66 8.35
N ALA A 146 -8.98 12.78 8.27
CA ALA A 146 -9.53 14.07 7.84
C ALA A 146 -10.06 14.06 6.40
N ARG A 147 -9.56 13.16 5.55
CA ARG A 147 -10.04 12.95 4.18
C ARG A 147 -11.07 11.82 4.07
N CYS A 148 -11.41 11.19 5.19
CA CYS A 148 -12.30 10.03 5.26
C CYS A 148 -11.88 8.87 4.37
N LEU A 149 -10.57 8.69 4.26
CA LEU A 149 -9.96 7.48 3.71
C LEU A 149 -9.68 6.46 4.83
N LEU A 150 -9.80 6.85 6.09
CA LEU A 150 -9.55 5.98 7.24
C LEU A 150 -10.53 6.34 8.37
N THR A 151 -11.17 5.35 8.97
CA THR A 151 -11.92 5.57 10.22
C THR A 151 -11.10 5.06 11.40
N VAL A 152 -10.92 5.90 12.43
CA VAL A 152 -10.17 5.53 13.63
C VAL A 152 -11.10 5.57 14.85
N ARG A 153 -11.37 4.40 15.44
CA ARG A 153 -12.11 4.29 16.70
C ARG A 153 -11.12 4.25 17.84
N ARG A 154 -11.24 5.21 18.76
CA ARG A 154 -10.38 5.34 19.93
C ARG A 154 -11.19 4.87 21.13
N GLY A 155 -10.96 3.64 21.57
CA GLY A 155 -11.62 3.07 22.74
C GLY A 155 -10.99 3.55 24.04
N VAL A 156 -11.81 3.74 25.07
CA VAL A 156 -11.37 3.96 26.45
C VAL A 156 -12.10 2.95 27.33
N HIS A 157 -11.36 2.23 28.18
CA HIS A 157 -11.94 1.33 29.17
C HIS A 157 -12.72 2.13 30.22
N ARG A 158 -13.67 1.50 30.91
CA ARG A 158 -14.40 2.15 32.03
C ARG A 158 -13.46 2.63 33.15
N ASP A 159 -12.32 1.96 33.30
CA ASP A 159 -11.29 2.26 34.32
C ASP A 159 -10.31 3.35 33.87
N GLY A 160 -10.59 4.03 32.75
CA GLY A 160 -9.76 5.12 32.21
C GLY A 160 -8.54 4.66 31.41
N GLN A 161 -8.25 3.35 31.36
CA GLN A 161 -7.19 2.82 30.51
C GLN A 161 -7.53 2.96 29.02
N ARG A 162 -6.55 3.34 28.20
CA ARG A 162 -6.74 3.45 26.75
C ARG A 162 -6.76 2.06 26.12
N LEU A 163 -7.81 1.77 25.36
CA LEU A 163 -7.83 0.59 24.49
C LEU A 163 -6.98 0.86 23.24
N ALA A 164 -6.53 -0.22 22.59
CA ALA A 164 -5.89 -0.11 21.29
C ALA A 164 -6.84 0.61 20.30
N ASN A 165 -6.25 1.42 19.42
CA ASN A 165 -7.03 2.05 18.36
C ASN A 165 -7.50 0.98 17.37
N GLU A 166 -8.76 1.09 16.94
CA GLU A 166 -9.30 0.29 15.85
C GLU A 166 -9.27 1.12 14.58
N TYR A 167 -8.70 0.55 13.52
CA TYR A 167 -8.54 1.20 12.22
C TYR A 167 -9.38 0.47 11.18
N ASP A 168 -10.20 1.22 10.46
CA ASP A 168 -10.96 0.72 9.30
C ASP A 168 -10.46 1.37 8.02
N VAL A 169 -9.87 0.58 7.13
CA VAL A 169 -9.45 1.04 5.79
C VAL A 169 -10.52 0.84 4.72
N GLY A 170 -11.72 0.37 5.06
CA GLY A 170 -12.86 0.23 4.13
C GLY A 170 -13.12 1.50 3.30
N PRO A 171 -13.22 2.70 3.92
CA PRO A 171 -13.47 3.94 3.18
C PRO A 171 -12.42 4.27 2.11
N LEU A 172 -11.14 3.89 2.32
CA LEU A 172 -10.10 4.04 1.30
C LEU A 172 -10.41 3.19 0.07
N TRP A 173 -10.84 1.94 0.27
CA TRP A 173 -11.14 1.02 -0.83
C TRP A 173 -12.37 1.47 -1.62
N ASP A 174 -13.40 1.96 -0.93
CA ASP A 174 -14.57 2.55 -1.57
C ASP A 174 -14.19 3.78 -2.42
N ALA A 175 -13.32 4.64 -1.89
CA ALA A 175 -12.81 5.80 -2.60
C ALA A 175 -11.98 5.41 -3.84
N LEU A 176 -11.11 4.40 -3.73
CA LEU A 176 -10.34 3.87 -4.86
C LEU A 176 -11.26 3.26 -5.94
N ALA A 177 -12.27 2.50 -5.54
CA ALA A 177 -13.25 1.92 -6.46
C ALA A 177 -13.99 3.03 -7.25
N ALA A 178 -14.39 4.11 -6.57
CA ALA A 178 -15.00 5.27 -7.22
C ALA A 178 -14.07 5.89 -8.27
N VAL A 179 -12.77 6.08 -7.96
CA VAL A 179 -11.79 6.61 -8.92
C VAL A 179 -11.63 5.70 -10.14
N VAL A 180 -11.50 4.39 -9.93
CA VAL A 180 -11.36 3.40 -11.01
C VAL A 180 -12.58 3.44 -11.95
N GLU A 181 -13.77 3.59 -11.37
CA GLU A 181 -15.03 3.67 -12.11
C GLU A 181 -15.31 5.06 -12.70
N GLY A 182 -14.48 6.05 -12.39
CA GLY A 182 -14.68 7.44 -12.82
C GLY A 182 -15.87 8.13 -12.14
N ARG A 183 -16.29 7.63 -10.97
CA ARG A 183 -17.28 8.27 -10.10
C ARG A 183 -16.62 9.33 -9.24
N ASP A 184 -17.43 10.26 -8.75
CA ASP A 184 -16.97 11.23 -7.77
C ASP A 184 -16.59 10.51 -6.48
N VAL A 185 -15.43 10.88 -5.93
CA VAL A 185 -14.92 10.32 -4.68
C VAL A 185 -15.80 10.85 -3.55
N PRO A 186 -16.30 9.98 -2.65
CA PRO A 186 -17.00 10.43 -1.46
C PRO A 186 -16.05 11.25 -0.60
N THR A 187 -16.13 12.57 -0.73
CA THR A 187 -15.45 13.48 0.17
C THR A 187 -16.23 13.48 1.47
N CYS A 188 -15.57 13.33 2.61
CA CYS A 188 -16.19 13.79 3.83
C CYS A 188 -16.52 15.26 3.66
N ARG A 189 -17.82 15.56 3.62
CA ARG A 189 -18.30 16.91 3.84
C ARG A 189 -17.85 17.29 5.24
N SER A 190 -16.69 17.92 5.35
CA SER A 190 -16.36 18.72 6.51
C SER A 190 -17.30 19.91 6.47
N GLU A 191 -18.54 19.72 6.91
CA GLU A 191 -19.39 20.82 7.37
C GLU A 191 -18.80 21.37 8.68
N ARG A 192 -17.52 21.75 8.66
CA ARG A 192 -17.05 22.80 9.53
C ARG A 192 -17.28 24.07 8.71
N PRO A 193 -18.26 24.91 9.06
CA PRO A 193 -18.30 26.25 8.50
C PRO A 193 -16.93 26.87 8.81
N VAL A 194 -16.17 27.16 7.76
CA VAL A 194 -14.98 27.98 7.88
C VAL A 194 -15.51 29.33 8.36
N ALA A 195 -15.46 29.56 9.66
CA ALA A 195 -15.71 30.86 10.22
C ALA A 195 -14.61 31.78 9.68
N THR A 196 -14.87 32.42 8.54
CA THR A 196 -14.17 33.62 8.09
C THR A 196 -14.55 34.76 9.03
N GLY A 197 -14.14 34.64 10.29
CA GLY A 197 -14.12 35.70 11.27
C GLY A 197 -12.66 36.08 11.47
N HIS A 198 -12.17 36.99 10.63
CA HIS A 198 -11.01 37.81 10.99
C HIS A 198 -11.36 38.55 12.29
N SER A 199 -10.90 38.04 13.42
CA SER A 199 -10.75 38.83 14.63
C SER A 199 -9.34 39.43 14.56
N ASP A 200 -9.30 40.72 14.22
CA ASP A 200 -8.29 41.63 14.72
C ASP A 200 -8.15 41.39 16.22
N ARG A 201 -7.08 40.69 16.61
CA ARG A 201 -6.66 40.61 18.00
C ARG A 201 -5.29 41.26 18.07
N GLN A 202 -5.33 42.56 18.32
CA GLN A 202 -4.19 43.38 18.69
C GLN A 202 -3.40 42.67 19.80
N LEU A 203 -2.12 42.46 19.53
CA LEU A 203 -1.11 42.01 20.47
C LEU A 203 -0.91 43.11 21.52
N ALA A 204 -1.59 43.00 22.66
CA ALA A 204 -1.17 43.68 23.88
C ALA A 204 0.00 42.87 24.46
N VAL A 205 1.21 43.42 24.29
CA VAL A 205 2.43 42.96 24.95
C VAL A 205 2.28 43.28 26.44
N THR A 206 1.97 42.28 27.26
CA THR A 206 2.13 42.39 28.71
C THR A 206 3.50 41.86 29.09
N GLU A 207 4.30 42.82 29.53
CA GLU A 207 5.56 42.76 30.27
C GLU A 207 5.63 41.59 31.24
N THR A 208 6.70 40.80 31.11
CA THR A 208 6.98 39.61 31.92
C THR A 208 7.61 40.05 33.23
N ALA A 209 6.86 39.94 34.33
CA ALA A 209 7.40 40.07 35.67
C ALA A 209 8.31 38.88 35.98
N GLN A 210 9.55 39.17 36.37
CA GLN A 210 10.53 38.21 36.86
C GLN A 210 10.01 37.61 38.18
N VAL A 211 9.80 36.29 38.20
CA VAL A 211 9.53 35.53 39.42
C VAL A 211 10.85 34.87 39.83
N GLU A 212 11.33 35.24 41.01
CA GLU A 212 12.48 34.62 41.67
C GLU A 212 12.22 33.15 41.99
N PRO A 213 13.22 32.26 41.84
CA PRO A 213 13.07 30.85 42.18
C PRO A 213 13.14 30.62 43.70
N GLU A 214 12.02 30.20 44.28
CA GLU A 214 11.93 29.71 45.66
C GLU A 214 12.57 28.32 45.76
N GLN A 215 13.56 28.19 46.65
CA GLN A 215 14.30 26.96 46.88
C GLN A 215 13.43 25.95 47.65
N VAL A 216 12.97 24.91 46.98
CA VAL A 216 12.30 23.77 47.59
C VAL A 216 13.36 22.76 48.06
N GLN A 217 13.41 22.52 49.37
CA GLN A 217 14.26 21.49 49.96
C GLN A 217 13.70 20.09 49.70
N PRO A 218 14.55 19.08 49.46
CA PRO A 218 14.10 17.71 49.23
C PRO A 218 13.68 17.05 50.55
N GLU A 219 12.38 16.79 50.67
CA GLU A 219 11.78 15.95 51.71
C GLU A 219 12.11 14.48 51.42
N GLN A 220 12.74 13.82 52.38
CA GLN A 220 13.13 12.42 52.30
C GLN A 220 11.89 11.52 52.39
N VAL A 221 11.59 10.82 51.30
CA VAL A 221 10.55 9.79 51.25
C VAL A 221 11.20 8.45 51.61
N GLU A 222 10.92 7.96 52.81
CA GLU A 222 11.24 6.60 53.23
C GLU A 222 10.35 5.59 52.49
N LEU A 223 10.98 4.66 51.76
CA LEU A 223 10.34 3.53 51.11
C LEU A 223 10.14 2.39 52.13
N PRO A 224 8.91 1.88 52.34
CA PRO A 224 8.69 0.69 53.15
C PRO A 224 9.04 -0.59 52.37
N ALA A 225 9.47 -1.57 53.16
CA ALA A 225 10.12 -2.82 52.78
C ALA A 225 9.28 -3.76 51.90
N GLU A 226 10.01 -4.47 51.03
CA GLU A 226 9.56 -5.51 50.12
C GLU A 226 8.93 -6.71 50.87
N GLY A 227 7.64 -6.95 50.63
CA GLY A 227 6.97 -8.19 50.97
C GLY A 227 6.99 -9.14 49.77
N ARG A 228 7.74 -10.24 49.88
CA ARG A 228 7.71 -11.38 48.96
C ARG A 228 6.33 -12.04 48.98
N ALA A 229 5.62 -12.00 47.86
CA ALA A 229 4.48 -12.87 47.60
C ALA A 229 4.93 -14.02 46.69
N GLU A 230 4.61 -15.24 47.11
CA GLU A 230 4.86 -16.49 46.40
C GLU A 230 4.07 -16.54 45.08
N PRO A 231 4.61 -17.13 44.00
CA PRO A 231 3.83 -17.37 42.79
C PRO A 231 2.96 -18.62 42.96
N ASP A 232 1.67 -18.37 43.13
CA ASP A 232 0.63 -19.39 43.08
C ASP A 232 0.47 -19.92 41.65
N THR A 233 0.72 -21.22 41.52
CA THR A 233 0.35 -22.10 40.42
C THR A 233 -1.13 -21.97 40.08
N LEU A 234 -1.50 -21.45 38.91
CA LEU A 234 -2.68 -21.88 38.16
C LEU A 234 -2.75 -21.16 36.81
N HIS A 235 -2.56 -21.87 35.70
CA HIS A 235 -3.33 -21.66 34.46
C HIS A 235 -3.11 -22.84 33.50
N ASP A 236 -3.84 -23.92 33.76
CA ASP A 236 -4.36 -24.79 32.71
C ASP A 236 -5.56 -24.09 32.09
N LEU A 237 -5.41 -23.52 30.90
CA LEU A 237 -6.52 -23.11 30.04
C LEU A 237 -6.20 -23.43 28.58
N VAL A 238 -6.71 -24.59 28.16
CA VAL A 238 -7.45 -24.83 26.91
C VAL A 238 -6.92 -24.08 25.68
N GLU A 239 -6.05 -24.77 24.93
CA GLU A 239 -5.81 -24.50 23.51
C GLU A 239 -7.11 -24.83 22.74
N SER A 240 -7.95 -23.82 22.51
CA SER A 240 -9.03 -23.94 21.54
C SER A 240 -8.50 -23.62 20.15
N GLU A 241 -8.49 -24.64 19.30
CA GLU A 241 -8.19 -24.55 17.87
C GLU A 241 -9.24 -23.67 17.20
N VAL A 242 -8.91 -22.39 16.97
CA VAL A 242 -9.73 -21.50 16.13
C VAL A 242 -9.32 -21.75 14.68
N GLU A 243 -10.15 -22.49 13.94
CA GLU A 243 -10.01 -22.64 12.49
C GLU A 243 -10.00 -21.25 11.81
N PRO A 244 -9.04 -20.99 10.89
CA PRO A 244 -8.97 -19.71 10.19
C PRO A 244 -10.14 -19.58 9.21
N TYR A 245 -11.10 -18.73 9.55
CA TYR A 245 -12.20 -18.32 8.68
C TYR A 245 -11.67 -17.62 7.42
N SER A 246 -11.86 -18.26 6.26
CA SER A 246 -11.58 -17.72 4.93
C SER A 246 -12.91 -17.24 4.31
N PRO A 247 -13.21 -15.93 4.27
CA PRO A 247 -14.45 -15.47 3.67
C PRO A 247 -14.42 -15.63 2.14
N PRO A 248 -15.54 -16.01 1.50
CA PRO A 248 -15.64 -16.04 0.05
C PRO A 248 -15.66 -14.60 -0.51
N PHE A 249 -14.59 -14.20 -1.19
CA PHE A 249 -14.58 -12.97 -1.98
C PHE A 249 -15.34 -13.18 -3.29
N VAL A 250 -16.60 -12.78 -3.33
CA VAL A 250 -17.35 -12.64 -4.59
C VAL A 250 -17.00 -11.29 -5.22
N VAL A 251 -16.06 -11.29 -6.16
CA VAL A 251 -15.77 -10.10 -6.98
C VAL A 251 -16.71 -10.11 -8.18
N ALA A 252 -17.79 -9.32 -8.11
CA ALA A 252 -18.61 -9.04 -9.28
C ALA A 252 -17.78 -8.22 -10.29
N ALA A 253 -17.51 -8.79 -11.47
CA ALA A 253 -16.75 -8.11 -12.52
C ALA A 253 -17.57 -6.97 -13.15
N PRO A 254 -17.06 -5.73 -13.21
CA PRO A 254 -17.73 -4.66 -13.94
C PRO A 254 -17.53 -4.82 -15.46
N ILE A 255 -18.62 -4.55 -16.19
CA ILE A 255 -18.71 -4.60 -17.65
C ILE A 255 -17.88 -3.45 -18.26
N TYR A 256 -16.66 -3.72 -18.70
CA TYR A 256 -15.86 -2.74 -19.45
C TYR A 256 -16.42 -2.51 -20.86
N ARG A 257 -17.11 -1.38 -21.07
CA ARG A 257 -17.38 -0.83 -22.42
C ARG A 257 -16.08 -0.20 -22.97
N ARG A 258 -15.59 -0.73 -24.10
CA ARG A 258 -14.44 -0.16 -24.84
C ARG A 258 -14.76 1.25 -25.36
N TYR A 259 -14.24 2.27 -24.69
CA TYR A 259 -14.17 3.62 -25.27
C TYR A 259 -12.98 3.72 -26.24
N ARG A 260 -13.28 3.86 -27.55
CA ARG A 260 -12.30 4.29 -28.56
C ARG A 260 -11.88 5.73 -28.25
N ARG A 261 -10.71 5.94 -27.65
CA ARG A 261 -10.12 7.27 -27.51
C ARG A 261 -9.74 7.80 -28.90
N ARG A 262 -10.29 8.97 -29.27
CA ARG A 262 -9.78 9.76 -30.41
C ARG A 262 -8.34 10.22 -30.10
N PRO A 263 -7.43 10.29 -31.09
CA PRO A 263 -6.08 10.79 -30.89
C PRO A 263 -6.13 12.27 -30.47
N ARG A 264 -5.65 12.58 -29.27
CA ARG A 264 -5.38 13.96 -28.86
C ARG A 264 -4.20 14.48 -29.69
N LYS A 265 -4.39 15.62 -30.37
CA LYS A 265 -3.29 16.39 -30.97
C LYS A 265 -2.31 16.77 -29.86
N LEU A 266 -1.05 16.33 -30.00
CA LEU A 266 0.05 16.71 -29.12
C LEU A 266 0.28 18.23 -29.23
N PRO A 267 0.40 18.98 -28.12
CA PRO A 267 0.85 20.36 -28.17
C PRO A 267 2.33 20.43 -28.57
N ALA A 268 2.68 21.56 -29.19
CA ALA A 268 3.97 21.84 -29.79
C ALA A 268 5.16 21.66 -28.84
N ARG A 269 6.30 21.29 -29.44
CA ARG A 269 7.61 21.01 -28.83
C ARG A 269 7.94 21.95 -27.67
N TYR A 270 8.22 21.37 -26.52
CA TYR A 270 8.89 22.03 -25.41
C TYR A 270 10.29 22.48 -25.85
N VAL A 271 10.53 23.79 -25.85
CA VAL A 271 11.86 24.39 -26.04
C VAL A 271 12.40 24.71 -24.66
N PRO A 272 13.47 24.06 -24.18
CA PRO A 272 14.04 24.37 -22.88
C PRO A 272 14.64 25.80 -22.90
N PRO A 273 14.55 26.55 -21.81
CA PRO A 273 15.12 27.89 -21.72
C PRO A 273 16.64 27.83 -21.82
N ARG A 274 17.22 28.67 -22.71
CA ARG A 274 18.66 28.92 -22.77
C ARG A 274 19.11 29.54 -21.44
N ARG A 275 19.91 28.80 -20.67
CA ARG A 275 20.65 29.37 -19.54
C ARG A 275 21.57 30.47 -20.07
N ARG A 276 21.38 31.71 -19.60
CA ARG A 276 22.37 32.78 -19.75
C ARG A 276 23.58 32.39 -18.89
N ALA A 277 24.72 32.21 -19.55
CA ALA A 277 26.00 32.09 -18.87
C ALA A 277 26.34 33.46 -18.28
N THR A 278 26.34 33.57 -16.96
CA THR A 278 27.06 34.63 -16.25
C THR A 278 28.52 34.21 -16.23
N ALA A 279 29.34 34.91 -17.02
CA ALA A 279 30.78 34.91 -16.86
C ALA A 279 31.13 35.57 -15.51
N ASP A 280 32.31 35.23 -14.99
CA ASP A 280 32.96 35.77 -13.80
C ASP A 280 32.57 35.11 -12.46
N GLY A 281 33.12 33.92 -12.26
CA GLY A 281 33.36 33.34 -10.94
C GLY A 281 34.71 32.61 -10.94
N PRO A 282 35.56 32.77 -9.91
CA PRO A 282 36.89 32.16 -9.86
C PRO A 282 36.79 30.63 -9.88
N HIS A 283 37.68 29.99 -10.64
CA HIS A 283 37.80 28.55 -10.77
C HIS A 283 37.99 27.89 -9.39
N ALA A 284 36.91 27.32 -8.85
CA ALA A 284 37.01 26.36 -7.77
C ALA A 284 37.40 25.02 -8.39
N ASP A 285 38.59 24.52 -8.05
CA ASP A 285 39.01 23.15 -8.37
C ASP A 285 37.98 22.19 -7.76
N VAL A 286 37.16 21.60 -8.62
CA VAL A 286 36.21 20.57 -8.22
C VAL A 286 37.02 19.30 -7.97
N VAL A 287 37.44 19.12 -6.71
CA VAL A 287 37.96 17.85 -6.23
C VAL A 287 36.80 16.85 -6.22
N LEU A 288 36.77 15.99 -7.24
CA LEU A 288 35.83 14.88 -7.29
C LEU A 288 36.11 13.94 -6.11
N SER A 289 35.04 13.45 -5.47
CA SER A 289 35.20 12.41 -4.46
C SER A 289 35.81 11.16 -5.11
N PRO A 290 36.60 10.35 -4.37
CA PRO A 290 37.21 9.13 -4.91
C PRO A 290 36.19 8.19 -5.57
N ALA A 291 34.95 8.15 -5.07
CA ALA A 291 33.86 7.36 -5.65
C ALA A 291 33.41 7.90 -7.03
N ALA A 292 33.36 9.22 -7.19
CA ALA A 292 33.03 9.84 -8.47
C ALA A 292 34.13 9.62 -9.52
N GLN A 293 35.40 9.57 -9.09
CA GLN A 293 36.54 9.28 -9.96
C GLN A 293 36.48 7.85 -10.52
N VAL A 294 36.21 6.85 -9.67
CA VAL A 294 36.07 5.44 -10.08
C VAL A 294 34.92 5.24 -11.07
N GLN A 295 33.80 5.97 -10.88
CA GLN A 295 32.65 5.90 -11.78
C GLN A 295 32.95 6.52 -13.15
N MET A 296 33.70 7.62 -13.18
CA MET A 296 34.16 8.27 -14.41
C MET A 296 35.09 7.37 -15.22
N ASP A 297 36.06 6.73 -14.57
CA ASP A 297 37.01 5.82 -15.22
C ASP A 297 36.31 4.59 -15.81
N GLY A 298 35.31 4.05 -15.10
CA GLY A 298 34.47 2.96 -15.60
C GLY A 298 33.66 3.32 -16.85
N ILE A 299 33.15 4.56 -16.94
CA ILE A 299 32.42 5.06 -18.13
C ILE A 299 33.37 5.22 -19.32
N MET A 300 34.58 5.74 -19.09
CA MET A 300 35.59 5.95 -20.14
C MET A 300 36.08 4.61 -20.70
N LEU A 301 36.31 3.60 -19.85
CA LEU A 301 36.71 2.26 -20.28
C LEU A 301 35.63 1.60 -21.15
N ARG A 302 34.36 1.69 -20.76
CA ARG A 302 33.23 1.14 -21.55
C ARG A 302 33.10 1.81 -22.92
N ARG A 303 33.34 3.13 -22.99
CA ARG A 303 33.34 3.87 -24.27
C ARG A 303 34.48 3.44 -25.18
N LYS A 304 35.69 3.21 -24.63
CA LYS A 304 36.84 2.73 -25.40
C LYS A 304 36.59 1.34 -25.98
N ILE A 305 36.11 0.40 -25.17
CA ILE A 305 35.75 -0.96 -25.63
C ILE A 305 34.67 -0.91 -26.71
N ALA A 306 33.67 -0.03 -26.56
CA ALA A 306 32.62 0.12 -27.56
C ALA A 306 33.11 0.75 -28.87
N ALA A 307 34.16 1.57 -28.84
CA ALA A 307 34.77 2.16 -30.04
C ALA A 307 35.64 1.14 -30.79
N GLU A 308 36.41 0.33 -30.06
CA GLU A 308 37.24 -0.75 -30.64
C GLU A 308 36.37 -1.81 -31.31
N ARG A 309 35.23 -2.19 -30.69
CA ARG A 309 34.25 -3.11 -31.30
C ARG A 309 33.53 -2.58 -32.55
N ARG A 310 33.53 -1.28 -32.80
CA ARG A 310 32.97 -0.68 -34.03
C ARG A 310 33.99 -0.58 -35.15
N SER A 311 35.27 -0.72 -34.82
CA SER A 311 36.39 -0.54 -35.76
C SER A 311 36.96 -1.88 -36.23
N ALA A 312 36.52 -2.99 -35.64
CA ALA A 312 36.79 -4.38 -36.03
C ALA A 312 35.56 -4.95 -36.75
#